data_AF-G2IJX5-F1
#
_entry.id   AF-G2IJX5-F1
#
_cell.length_a   1.000
_cell.length_b   1.000
_cell.length_c   1.000
_cell.angle_alpha   90.00
_cell.angle_beta   90.00
_cell.angle_gamma   90.00
#
_symmetry.space_group_name_H-M   'P 1'
#
loop_
_entity.id
_entity.type
_entity.pdbx_description
1 polymer ?
#
loop_
_entity_poly.entity_id
_entity_poly.type
_entity_poly.pdbx_seq_one_letter_code
_entity_poly.pdbx_strand_id
1 'polypeptide(L)'
;MIPLSLPAVSEATMPYVARLRVDPATAIDEADAVLVVEDEEGASFSGLHGLLTLEGVCADALEGDVMLVQPDTGRADRLLRHGSSHNTLLVTERCDQLCVMCSQPPRKTHVDRFALFEQACLLARPNIVIGITGGEPTLYKDDLFGLIERVGTVRPDIEFHILTNAQHFEASDVDRLRQDVFRRVSWGIPLYSHEPARHDEIVGKTGAFDRLQRSFHVLLLAGARIELRTVLIQDNIDDLPRLARLVASRLRFIESWSIMQLEKTGFARNRWAGLFADHKVGFEPVAAALDYALLHGKAVHLFNFPRCTVPAQYRALAPASISDWKRKFAPACATCREQDQCCGFFEWHPDEHANAWISPL
;
A
#
# COMPACT_ATOMS: atom_id res chain seq x y z
N MET A 1 5.27 -10.34 15.88
CA MET A 1 5.28 -9.44 14.71
C MET A 1 6.16 -10.07 13.64
N ILE A 2 5.76 -10.07 12.37
CA ILE A 2 6.58 -10.65 11.30
C ILE A 2 7.78 -9.72 11.06
N PRO A 3 9.04 -10.17 11.23
CA PRO A 3 10.20 -9.31 11.05
C PRO A 3 10.36 -9.01 9.56
N LEU A 4 10.27 -7.74 9.17
CA LEU A 4 10.48 -7.28 7.79
C LEU A 4 11.93 -6.89 7.50
N SER A 5 12.73 -6.70 8.55
CA SER A 5 14.14 -6.36 8.46
C SER A 5 14.89 -7.18 9.49
N LEU A 6 15.97 -7.80 9.06
CA LEU A 6 16.76 -8.77 9.82
C LEU A 6 18.21 -8.28 9.91
N PRO A 7 18.91 -8.52 11.03
CA PRO A 7 20.36 -8.42 11.04
C PRO A 7 20.94 -9.39 10.01
N ALA A 8 21.95 -8.94 9.27
CA ALA A 8 22.55 -9.71 8.20
C ALA A 8 24.06 -9.48 8.10
N VAL A 9 24.79 -10.55 7.82
CA VAL A 9 26.21 -10.52 7.46
C VAL A 9 26.35 -11.02 6.02
N SER A 10 27.06 -10.28 5.18
CA SER A 10 27.25 -10.63 3.77
C SER A 10 28.69 -10.42 3.35
N GLU A 11 29.22 -11.30 2.50
CA GLU A 11 30.53 -11.14 1.86
C GLU A 11 30.55 -10.05 0.78
N ALA A 12 29.37 -9.71 0.23
CA ALA A 12 29.25 -8.64 -0.75
C ALA A 12 29.50 -7.26 -0.13
N THR A 13 30.00 -6.33 -0.94
CA THR A 13 30.30 -4.96 -0.49
C THR A 13 29.25 -3.93 -0.92
N MET A 14 28.37 -4.30 -1.85
CA MET A 14 27.34 -3.44 -2.42
C MET A 14 25.95 -4.03 -2.16
N PRO A 15 24.90 -3.20 -2.02
CA PRO A 15 23.53 -3.69 -1.89
C PRO A 15 23.12 -4.53 -3.11
N TYR A 16 22.41 -5.63 -2.85
CA TYR A 16 21.93 -6.54 -3.89
C TYR A 16 20.59 -7.17 -3.51
N VAL A 17 19.95 -7.80 -4.48
CA VAL A 17 18.73 -8.58 -4.26
C VAL A 17 19.01 -10.05 -4.50
N ALA A 18 18.48 -10.91 -3.63
CA ALA A 18 18.52 -12.36 -3.80
C ALA A 18 17.18 -12.97 -3.38
N ARG A 19 16.80 -14.08 -4.02
CA ARG A 19 15.67 -14.89 -3.58
C ARG A 19 16.20 -16.08 -2.79
N LEU A 20 15.68 -16.28 -1.59
CA LEU A 20 16.16 -17.34 -0.70
C LEU A 20 15.49 -18.67 -1.03
N ARG A 21 16.27 -19.75 -0.98
CA ARG A 21 15.83 -21.14 -1.18
C ARG A 21 16.37 -22.03 -0.08
N VAL A 22 15.49 -22.75 0.59
CA VAL A 22 15.82 -23.76 1.59
C VAL A 22 16.17 -25.07 0.91
N ASP A 23 15.40 -25.48 -0.11
CA ASP A 23 15.69 -26.68 -0.90
C ASP A 23 16.50 -26.32 -2.16
N PRO A 24 17.76 -26.80 -2.30
CA PRO A 24 18.57 -26.60 -3.49
C PRO A 24 17.89 -27.01 -4.80
N ALA A 25 16.99 -28.01 -4.77
CA ALA A 25 16.27 -28.47 -5.96
C ALA A 25 15.27 -27.44 -6.50
N THR A 26 14.93 -26.43 -5.70
CA THR A 26 14.01 -25.35 -6.07
C THR A 26 14.71 -24.09 -6.59
N ALA A 27 16.04 -24.08 -6.59
CA ALA A 27 16.84 -23.00 -7.18
C ALA A 27 16.80 -23.10 -8.71
N ILE A 28 16.29 -22.06 -9.35
CA ILE A 28 16.05 -22.01 -10.80
C ILE A 28 16.62 -20.74 -11.45
N ASP A 29 17.04 -19.77 -10.64
CA ASP A 29 17.57 -18.48 -11.07
C ASP A 29 18.99 -18.28 -10.52
N GLU A 30 19.85 -17.61 -11.26
CA GLU A 30 21.22 -17.32 -10.80
C GLU A 30 21.24 -16.40 -9.58
N ALA A 31 20.19 -15.60 -9.36
CA ALA A 31 20.01 -14.78 -8.18
C ALA A 31 19.36 -15.52 -6.99
N ASP A 32 19.14 -16.84 -7.10
CA ASP A 32 18.76 -17.66 -5.95
C ASP A 32 19.96 -17.87 -5.01
N ALA A 33 19.74 -17.65 -3.71
CA ALA A 33 20.68 -17.98 -2.66
C ALA A 33 20.14 -19.17 -1.86
N VAL A 34 20.92 -20.26 -1.82
CA VAL A 34 20.50 -21.56 -1.30
C VAL A 34 21.03 -21.78 0.12
N LEU A 35 20.21 -22.32 1.00
CA LEU A 35 20.58 -22.64 2.37
C LEU A 35 21.77 -23.60 2.40
N VAL A 36 22.79 -23.23 3.17
CA VAL A 36 24.00 -24.04 3.40
C VAL A 36 23.99 -24.63 4.80
N VAL A 37 23.62 -23.81 5.80
CA VAL A 37 23.59 -24.22 7.20
C VAL A 37 22.58 -23.36 7.96
N GLU A 38 21.93 -23.98 8.94
CA GLU A 38 21.09 -23.33 9.94
C GLU A 38 21.55 -23.80 11.32
N ASP A 39 21.63 -22.86 12.26
CA ASP A 39 21.95 -23.11 13.66
C ASP A 39 21.00 -22.32 14.59
N GLU A 40 21.31 -22.25 15.88
CA GLU A 40 20.48 -21.53 16.86
C GLU A 40 20.51 -20.01 16.67
N GLU A 41 21.52 -19.46 15.98
CA GLU A 41 21.71 -18.02 15.77
C GLU A 41 21.04 -17.54 14.48
N GLY A 42 20.97 -18.38 13.45
CA GLY A 42 20.27 -18.06 12.22
C GLY A 42 20.50 -19.02 11.05
N ALA A 43 20.25 -18.52 9.84
CA ALA A 43 20.34 -19.27 8.60
C ALA A 43 21.34 -18.63 7.63
N SER A 44 22.23 -19.44 7.06
CA SER A 44 23.25 -19.01 6.09
C SER A 44 22.97 -19.56 4.70
N PHE A 45 22.95 -18.67 3.72
CA PHE A 45 22.65 -18.92 2.32
C PHE A 45 23.85 -18.58 1.44
N SER A 46 24.07 -19.36 0.39
CA SER A 46 25.12 -19.11 -0.62
C SER A 46 24.50 -18.90 -1.99
N GLY A 47 24.94 -17.87 -2.71
CA GLY A 47 24.48 -17.56 -4.06
C GLY A 47 25.49 -16.71 -4.82
N LEU A 48 25.03 -16.03 -5.87
CA LEU A 48 25.87 -15.21 -6.76
C LEU A 48 26.75 -14.17 -6.02
N HIS A 49 26.27 -13.66 -4.90
CA HIS A 49 26.91 -12.60 -4.12
C HIS A 49 27.73 -13.12 -2.92
N GLY A 50 28.05 -14.43 -2.90
CA GLY A 50 28.78 -15.07 -1.81
C GLY A 50 27.86 -15.54 -0.68
N LEU A 51 28.42 -15.66 0.53
CA LEU A 51 27.71 -16.07 1.72
C LEU A 51 26.88 -14.92 2.32
N LEU A 52 25.64 -15.22 2.71
CA LEU A 52 24.72 -14.36 3.42
C LEU A 52 24.21 -15.08 4.67
N THR A 53 24.43 -14.53 5.85
CA THR A 53 23.87 -15.02 7.11
C THR A 53 22.78 -14.09 7.59
N LEU A 54 21.63 -14.64 7.97
CA LEU A 54 20.47 -13.92 8.50
C LEU A 54 20.19 -14.39 9.93
N GLU A 55 20.16 -13.45 10.88
CA GLU A 55 20.06 -13.76 12.30
C GLU A 55 18.61 -13.74 12.80
N GLY A 56 18.31 -14.57 13.81
CA GLY A 56 17.05 -14.53 14.55
C GLY A 56 15.82 -14.98 13.78
N VAL A 57 16.00 -15.77 12.72
CA VAL A 57 14.92 -16.31 11.89
C VAL A 57 15.27 -17.70 11.39
N CYS A 58 14.28 -18.58 11.36
CA CYS A 58 14.41 -19.93 10.81
C CYS A 58 14.38 -19.90 9.27
N ALA A 59 15.18 -20.73 8.63
CA ALA A 59 15.29 -20.80 7.18
C ALA A 59 13.94 -21.07 6.48
N ASP A 60 13.12 -21.96 7.05
CA ASP A 60 11.78 -22.28 6.50
C ASP A 60 10.86 -21.05 6.42
N ALA A 61 11.01 -20.09 7.33
CA ALA A 61 10.21 -18.86 7.33
C ALA A 61 10.63 -17.87 6.22
N LEU A 62 11.71 -18.17 5.51
CA LEU A 62 12.32 -17.37 4.46
C LEU A 62 12.23 -18.02 3.08
N GLU A 63 11.68 -19.23 2.95
CA GLU A 63 11.58 -19.92 1.66
C GLU A 63 10.88 -19.06 0.61
N GLY A 64 11.58 -18.82 -0.51
CA GLY A 64 11.10 -18.09 -1.66
C GLY A 64 10.99 -16.57 -1.45
N ASP A 65 11.40 -16.05 -0.29
CA ASP A 65 11.41 -14.62 -0.03
C ASP A 65 12.48 -13.92 -0.86
N VAL A 66 12.14 -12.73 -1.35
CA VAL A 66 13.05 -11.84 -2.06
C VAL A 66 13.57 -10.79 -1.09
N MET A 67 14.88 -10.82 -0.87
CA MET A 67 15.59 -10.00 0.11
C MET A 67 16.34 -8.87 -0.57
N LEU A 68 16.29 -7.66 0.01
CA LEU A 68 17.27 -6.60 -0.23
C LEU A 68 18.34 -6.68 0.85
N VAL A 69 19.54 -7.09 0.47
CA VAL A 69 20.68 -7.16 1.39
C VAL A 69 21.43 -5.83 1.32
N GLN A 70 21.74 -5.28 2.49
CA GLN A 70 22.45 -4.02 2.66
C GLN A 70 23.71 -4.23 3.51
N PRO A 71 24.82 -4.69 2.91
CA PRO A 71 26.03 -5.04 3.65
C PRO A 71 26.62 -3.88 4.46
N ASP A 72 26.49 -2.65 3.96
CA ASP A 72 26.95 -1.42 4.59
C ASP A 72 26.30 -1.13 5.95
N THR A 73 25.07 -1.62 6.14
CA THR A 73 24.31 -1.44 7.39
C THR A 73 24.20 -2.71 8.22
N GLY A 74 24.70 -3.85 7.72
CA GLY A 74 24.55 -5.16 8.36
C GLY A 74 23.09 -5.60 8.46
N ARG A 75 22.27 -5.32 7.43
CA ARG A 75 20.82 -5.59 7.44
C ARG A 75 20.35 -6.20 6.13
N ALA A 76 19.27 -6.97 6.20
CA ALA A 76 18.52 -7.42 5.04
C ALA A 76 17.02 -7.17 5.24
N ASP A 77 16.38 -6.55 4.24
CA ASP A 77 14.95 -6.27 4.24
C ASP A 77 14.21 -7.30 3.38
N ARG A 78 13.13 -7.88 3.91
CA ARG A 78 12.23 -8.76 3.17
C ARG A 78 11.35 -7.92 2.24
N LEU A 79 11.78 -7.71 0.99
CA LEU A 79 11.05 -6.89 0.03
C LEU A 79 9.75 -7.55 -0.40
N LEU A 80 9.83 -8.81 -0.85
CA LEU A 80 8.67 -9.58 -1.30
C LEU A 80 8.65 -10.91 -0.56
N ARG A 81 7.67 -11.09 0.31
CA ARG A 81 7.50 -12.33 1.06
C ARG A 81 6.70 -13.32 0.24
N HIS A 82 7.18 -14.56 0.13
CA HIS A 82 6.56 -15.61 -0.67
C HIS A 82 5.15 -15.94 -0.17
N GLY A 83 5.01 -16.18 1.13
CA GLY A 83 3.73 -16.51 1.77
C GLY A 83 2.75 -15.34 1.92
N SER A 84 3.09 -14.14 1.44
CA SER A 84 2.26 -12.95 1.58
C SER A 84 1.46 -12.67 0.31
N SER A 85 0.21 -12.23 0.50
CA SER A 85 -0.59 -11.54 -0.53
C SER A 85 -0.36 -10.02 -0.53
N HIS A 86 0.31 -9.50 0.50
CA HIS A 86 0.60 -8.08 0.68
C HIS A 86 2.11 -7.86 0.58
N ASN A 87 2.57 -7.43 -0.60
CA ASN A 87 3.96 -7.04 -0.83
C ASN A 87 3.98 -5.61 -1.38
N THR A 88 4.78 -4.74 -0.79
CA THR A 88 4.80 -3.31 -1.17
C THR A 88 6.20 -2.76 -1.10
N LEU A 89 6.63 -2.12 -2.18
CA LEU A 89 7.93 -1.49 -2.32
C LEU A 89 7.82 0.01 -2.02
N LEU A 90 8.67 0.48 -1.10
CA LEU A 90 8.77 1.89 -0.76
C LEU A 90 9.81 2.56 -1.66
N VAL A 91 9.36 3.24 -2.73
CA VAL A 91 10.29 3.77 -3.75
C VAL A 91 10.88 5.14 -3.42
N THR A 92 10.19 5.92 -2.59
CA THR A 92 10.71 7.21 -2.13
C THR A 92 10.03 7.68 -0.85
N GLU A 93 10.73 8.49 -0.05
CA GLU A 93 10.15 9.20 1.09
C GLU A 93 9.91 10.69 0.78
N ARG A 94 10.29 11.17 -0.41
CA ARG A 94 9.97 12.54 -0.84
C ARG A 94 8.53 12.61 -1.28
N CYS A 95 7.85 13.71 -0.93
CA CYS A 95 6.51 14.05 -1.38
C CYS A 95 6.45 15.57 -1.59
N ASP A 96 5.62 16.00 -2.53
CA ASP A 96 5.32 17.42 -2.80
C ASP A 96 3.99 17.88 -2.17
N GLN A 97 3.41 17.06 -1.28
CA GLN A 97 2.25 17.37 -0.44
C GLN A 97 2.58 17.20 1.05
N LEU A 98 1.80 17.84 1.92
CA LEU A 98 1.95 17.82 3.38
C LEU A 98 0.61 17.50 4.04
N CYS A 99 0.03 16.37 3.66
CA CYS A 99 -1.29 15.96 4.11
C CYS A 99 -1.40 15.97 5.63
N VAL A 100 -2.48 16.56 6.18
CA VAL A 100 -2.64 16.75 7.63
C VAL A 100 -2.63 15.44 8.41
N MET A 101 -3.02 14.35 7.75
CA MET A 101 -3.11 12.99 8.26
C MET A 101 -2.01 12.04 7.76
N CYS A 102 -0.95 12.55 7.12
CA CYS A 102 0.08 11.74 6.47
C CYS A 102 0.67 10.68 7.43
N SER A 103 0.51 9.40 7.08
CA SER A 103 1.07 8.27 7.83
C SER A 103 2.60 8.14 7.66
N GLN A 104 3.13 8.66 6.55
CA GLN A 104 4.56 8.68 6.26
C GLN A 104 5.03 10.11 5.91
N PRO A 105 5.24 10.96 6.94
CA PRO A 105 5.69 12.34 6.74
C PRO A 105 6.89 12.44 5.78
N PRO A 106 6.87 13.39 4.83
CA PRO A 106 7.90 13.44 3.80
C PRO A 106 9.30 13.69 4.37
N ARG A 107 10.30 13.00 3.83
CA ARG A 107 11.71 13.24 4.11
C ARG A 107 12.38 13.94 2.92
N LYS A 108 13.43 14.71 3.22
CA LYS A 108 14.20 15.41 2.17
C LYS A 108 15.15 14.48 1.41
N THR A 109 15.52 13.36 2.00
CA THR A 109 16.42 12.37 1.43
C THR A 109 15.68 11.42 0.51
N HIS A 110 16.32 11.04 -0.59
CA HIS A 110 15.88 9.96 -1.46
C HIS A 110 17.09 9.05 -1.68
N VAL A 111 16.88 7.75 -1.53
CA VAL A 111 17.85 6.73 -1.88
C VAL A 111 17.24 6.02 -3.09
N ASP A 112 17.91 6.15 -4.23
CA ASP A 112 17.48 5.46 -5.44
C ASP A 112 17.74 3.96 -5.29
N ARG A 113 16.67 3.17 -5.43
CA ARG A 113 16.67 1.71 -5.36
C ARG A 113 15.90 1.10 -6.53
N PHE A 114 15.56 1.85 -7.57
CA PHE A 114 14.70 1.36 -8.66
C PHE A 114 15.28 0.12 -9.35
N ALA A 115 16.60 0.08 -9.59
CA ALA A 115 17.26 -1.09 -10.17
C ALA A 115 17.13 -2.34 -9.28
N LEU A 116 17.27 -2.18 -7.95
CA LEU A 116 17.12 -3.28 -6.99
C LEU A 116 15.65 -3.72 -6.91
N PHE A 117 14.70 -2.78 -6.93
CA PHE A 117 13.27 -3.09 -6.96
C PHE A 117 12.83 -3.79 -8.23
N GLU A 118 13.40 -3.43 -9.37
CA GLU A 118 13.18 -4.15 -10.63
C GLU A 118 13.65 -5.59 -10.54
N GLN A 119 14.88 -5.83 -10.05
CA GLN A 119 15.37 -7.19 -9.81
C GLN A 119 14.46 -7.97 -8.84
N ALA A 120 14.00 -7.32 -7.78
CA ALA A 120 13.09 -7.95 -6.82
C ALA A 120 11.78 -8.38 -7.49
N CYS A 121 11.19 -7.52 -8.32
CA CYS A 121 9.99 -7.84 -9.08
C CYS A 121 10.20 -9.01 -10.06
N LEU A 122 11.37 -9.09 -10.71
CA LEU A 122 11.70 -10.19 -11.63
C LEU A 122 11.79 -11.55 -10.90
N LEU A 123 12.29 -11.55 -9.67
CA LEU A 123 12.40 -12.75 -8.83
C LEU A 123 11.11 -13.13 -8.10
N ALA A 124 10.12 -12.25 -8.09
CA ALA A 124 8.88 -12.44 -7.37
C ALA A 124 8.13 -13.71 -7.81
N ARG A 125 7.36 -14.30 -6.89
CA ARG A 125 6.53 -15.48 -7.24
C ARG A 125 5.49 -15.15 -8.33
N PRO A 126 5.02 -16.13 -9.10
CA PRO A 126 4.06 -15.87 -10.17
C PRO A 126 2.69 -15.38 -9.70
N ASN A 127 2.00 -14.65 -10.58
CA ASN A 127 0.60 -14.22 -10.42
C ASN A 127 0.33 -13.43 -9.13
N ILE A 128 1.11 -12.36 -8.91
CA ILE A 128 0.97 -11.49 -7.74
C ILE A 128 0.73 -10.05 -8.12
N VAL A 129 0.16 -9.31 -7.17
CA VAL A 129 0.10 -7.85 -7.20
C VAL A 129 1.22 -7.29 -6.32
N ILE A 130 2.08 -6.46 -6.89
CA ILE A 130 3.11 -5.74 -6.15
C ILE A 130 2.65 -4.30 -5.93
N GLY A 131 2.57 -3.90 -4.66
CA GLY A 131 2.32 -2.52 -4.28
C GLY A 131 3.55 -1.65 -4.52
N ILE A 132 3.37 -0.44 -5.06
CA ILE A 132 4.41 0.60 -5.08
C ILE A 132 3.86 1.78 -4.29
N THR A 133 4.60 2.21 -3.26
CA THR A 133 4.21 3.32 -2.40
C THR A 133 5.41 4.22 -2.10
N GLY A 134 5.16 5.33 -1.43
CA GLY A 134 6.16 6.31 -1.06
C GLY A 134 5.54 7.57 -0.52
N GLY A 135 6.35 8.63 -0.44
CA GLY A 135 5.84 9.98 -0.35
C GLY A 135 5.05 10.34 -1.61
N GLU A 136 5.74 10.47 -2.75
CA GLU A 136 5.11 10.57 -4.08
C GLU A 136 5.98 9.87 -5.15
N PRO A 137 5.60 8.65 -5.59
CA PRO A 137 6.35 7.90 -6.60
C PRO A 137 6.53 8.62 -7.94
N THR A 138 5.54 9.39 -8.40
CA THR A 138 5.58 10.06 -9.71
C THR A 138 6.51 11.28 -9.76
N LEU A 139 7.16 11.65 -8.64
CA LEU A 139 8.34 12.52 -8.66
C LEU A 139 9.51 11.90 -9.44
N TYR A 140 9.57 10.56 -9.52
CA TYR A 140 10.58 9.78 -10.23
C TYR A 140 9.92 9.01 -11.38
N LYS A 141 9.11 9.73 -12.17
CA LYS A 141 8.21 9.15 -13.17
C LYS A 141 8.92 8.25 -14.17
N ASP A 142 10.07 8.67 -14.68
CA ASP A 142 10.80 7.92 -15.70
C ASP A 142 11.35 6.60 -15.17
N ASP A 143 11.88 6.60 -13.95
CA ASP A 143 12.36 5.38 -13.27
C ASP A 143 11.20 4.44 -12.93
N LEU A 144 10.10 4.99 -12.42
CA LEU A 144 8.89 4.23 -12.09
C LEU A 144 8.29 3.58 -13.34
N PHE A 145 8.05 4.35 -14.40
CA PHE A 145 7.47 3.85 -15.64
C PHE A 145 8.44 2.88 -16.32
N GLY A 146 9.75 3.16 -16.30
CA GLY A 146 10.77 2.27 -16.83
C GLY A 146 10.81 0.92 -16.12
N LEU A 147 10.68 0.91 -14.79
CA LEU A 147 10.56 -0.33 -14.01
C LEU A 147 9.34 -1.13 -14.44
N ILE A 148 8.16 -0.48 -14.55
CA ILE A 148 6.91 -1.14 -14.96
C ILE A 148 7.05 -1.72 -16.37
N GLU A 149 7.64 -0.98 -17.30
CA GLU A 149 7.85 -1.40 -18.69
C GLU A 149 8.77 -2.62 -18.77
N ARG A 150 9.92 -2.58 -18.09
CA ARG A 150 10.91 -3.67 -18.10
C ARG A 150 10.37 -4.92 -17.41
N VAL A 151 9.79 -4.77 -16.21
CA VAL A 151 9.18 -5.91 -15.50
C VAL A 151 7.99 -6.44 -16.28
N GLY A 152 7.06 -5.59 -16.71
CA GLY A 152 5.83 -6.01 -17.39
C GLY A 152 6.06 -6.68 -18.76
N THR A 153 7.21 -6.43 -19.39
CA THR A 153 7.65 -7.12 -20.60
C THR A 153 8.08 -8.57 -20.31
N VAL A 154 8.81 -8.78 -19.22
CA VAL A 154 9.35 -10.11 -18.83
C VAL A 154 8.34 -10.93 -18.00
N ARG A 155 7.54 -10.25 -17.18
CA ARG A 155 6.61 -10.83 -16.20
C ARG A 155 5.18 -10.37 -16.46
N PRO A 156 4.53 -10.87 -17.53
CA PRO A 156 3.17 -10.50 -17.87
C PRO A 156 2.12 -10.96 -16.85
N ASP A 157 2.51 -11.82 -15.92
CA ASP A 157 1.72 -12.37 -14.81
C ASP A 157 1.72 -11.47 -13.56
N ILE A 158 2.60 -10.47 -13.50
CA ILE A 158 2.64 -9.51 -12.38
C ILE A 158 1.73 -8.32 -12.68
N GLU A 159 0.96 -7.93 -11.68
CA GLU A 159 0.22 -6.67 -11.64
C GLU A 159 0.85 -5.69 -10.64
N PHE A 160 0.64 -4.39 -10.86
CA PHE A 160 1.09 -3.35 -9.94
C PHE A 160 -0.10 -2.57 -9.36
N HIS A 161 -0.01 -2.26 -8.08
CA HIS A 161 -0.90 -1.29 -7.45
C HIS A 161 -0.07 -0.11 -6.90
N ILE A 162 -0.23 1.06 -7.50
CA ILE A 162 0.66 2.20 -7.25
C ILE A 162 -0.10 3.30 -6.52
N LEU A 163 0.36 3.65 -5.31
CA LEU A 163 -0.18 4.77 -4.55
C LEU A 163 0.51 6.06 -4.97
N THR A 164 -0.26 7.03 -5.47
CA THR A 164 0.23 8.33 -5.93
C THR A 164 -0.80 9.41 -5.65
N ASN A 165 -0.36 10.62 -5.32
CA ASN A 165 -1.16 11.83 -5.25
C ASN A 165 -1.58 12.37 -6.65
N ALA A 166 -1.09 11.72 -7.72
CA ALA A 166 -1.35 12.02 -9.11
C ALA A 166 -1.07 13.47 -9.51
N GLN A 167 -0.14 14.15 -8.85
CA GLN A 167 0.18 15.55 -9.15
C GLN A 167 1.05 15.71 -10.41
N HIS A 168 1.70 14.65 -10.90
CA HIS A 168 2.71 14.75 -11.96
C HIS A 168 2.30 14.16 -13.31
N PHE A 169 1.05 13.74 -13.51
CA PHE A 169 0.58 13.28 -14.82
C PHE A 169 0.38 14.45 -15.78
N GLU A 170 0.86 14.30 -17.01
CA GLU A 170 0.89 15.32 -18.07
C GLU A 170 0.38 14.74 -19.39
N ALA A 171 -0.04 15.60 -20.31
CA ALA A 171 -0.60 15.16 -21.59
C ALA A 171 0.38 14.30 -22.42
N SER A 172 1.68 14.54 -22.27
CA SER A 172 2.74 13.74 -22.89
C SER A 172 2.81 12.30 -22.37
N ASP A 173 2.24 12.01 -21.20
CA ASP A 173 2.25 10.67 -20.62
C ASP A 173 1.21 9.74 -21.26
N VAL A 174 0.20 10.29 -21.96
CA VAL A 174 -0.96 9.52 -22.45
C VAL A 174 -0.54 8.34 -23.32
N ASP A 175 0.32 8.57 -24.32
CA ASP A 175 0.71 7.51 -25.26
C ASP A 175 1.60 6.45 -24.60
N ARG A 176 2.43 6.86 -23.62
CA ARG A 176 3.22 5.91 -22.82
C ARG A 176 2.32 5.03 -21.95
N LEU A 177 1.36 5.64 -21.26
CA LEU A 177 0.42 4.95 -20.37
C LEU A 177 -0.61 4.08 -21.11
N ARG A 178 -0.78 4.24 -22.43
CA ARG A 178 -1.65 3.38 -23.26
C ARG A 178 -1.04 2.02 -23.59
N GLN A 179 0.27 1.84 -23.38
CA GLN A 179 0.94 0.58 -23.68
C GLN A 179 0.36 -0.56 -22.84
N ASP A 180 0.34 -1.78 -23.39
CA ASP A 180 -0.32 -2.93 -22.78
C ASP A 180 0.20 -3.26 -21.37
N VAL A 181 1.48 -2.99 -21.10
CA VAL A 181 2.08 -3.19 -19.77
C VAL A 181 1.36 -2.40 -18.68
N PHE A 182 0.84 -1.19 -18.98
CA PHE A 182 0.13 -0.33 -18.03
C PHE A 182 -1.32 -0.75 -17.78
N ARG A 183 -1.90 -1.64 -18.60
CA ARG A 183 -3.24 -2.21 -18.33
C ARG A 183 -3.27 -3.08 -17.07
N ARG A 184 -2.10 -3.53 -16.63
CA ARG A 184 -1.88 -4.31 -15.39
C ARG A 184 -1.52 -3.43 -14.20
N VAL A 185 -1.65 -2.11 -14.33
CA VAL A 185 -1.37 -1.14 -13.27
C VAL A 185 -2.67 -0.52 -12.79
N SER A 186 -2.95 -0.65 -11.50
CA SER A 186 -3.98 0.11 -10.80
C SER A 186 -3.35 1.30 -10.07
N TRP A 187 -3.91 2.49 -10.24
CA TRP A 187 -3.46 3.71 -9.60
C TRP A 187 -4.37 4.06 -8.43
N GLY A 188 -3.85 3.95 -7.21
CA GLY A 188 -4.50 4.37 -5.98
C GLY A 188 -4.34 5.87 -5.77
N ILE A 189 -5.38 6.64 -6.04
CA ILE A 189 -5.32 8.12 -6.10
C ILE A 189 -6.23 8.75 -5.03
N PRO A 190 -5.72 9.64 -4.17
CA PRO A 190 -6.51 10.26 -3.12
C PRO A 190 -7.35 11.44 -3.62
N LEU A 191 -8.61 11.51 -3.17
CA LEU A 191 -9.46 12.69 -3.29
C LEU A 191 -10.25 12.90 -1.98
N TYR A 192 -9.96 13.99 -1.29
CA TYR A 192 -10.46 14.20 0.09
C TYR A 192 -11.70 15.09 0.23
N SER A 193 -12.07 15.87 -0.79
CA SER A 193 -13.30 16.67 -0.79
C SER A 193 -13.73 16.96 -2.22
N HIS A 194 -15.01 17.29 -2.38
CA HIS A 194 -15.57 17.87 -3.59
C HIS A 194 -15.25 19.37 -3.73
N GLU A 195 -14.87 20.03 -2.64
CA GLU A 195 -14.50 21.44 -2.60
C GLU A 195 -12.99 21.62 -2.79
N PRO A 196 -12.55 22.42 -3.78
CA PRO A 196 -11.12 22.60 -4.06
C PRO A 196 -10.32 23.10 -2.85
N ALA A 197 -10.81 24.15 -2.18
CA ALA A 197 -10.12 24.76 -1.04
C ALA A 197 -9.91 23.76 0.10
N ARG A 198 -10.94 22.98 0.44
CA ARG A 198 -10.85 21.96 1.49
C ARG A 198 -9.91 20.82 1.11
N HIS A 199 -9.95 20.35 -0.14
CA HIS A 199 -8.99 19.35 -0.60
C HIS A 199 -7.55 19.87 -0.44
N ASP A 200 -7.28 21.08 -0.91
CA ASP A 200 -5.97 21.72 -0.88
C ASP A 200 -5.46 21.95 0.55
N GLU A 201 -6.34 22.33 1.48
CA GLU A 201 -6.06 22.44 2.92
C GLU A 201 -5.65 21.09 3.50
N ILE A 202 -6.42 20.03 3.21
CA ILE A 202 -6.16 18.68 3.71
C ILE A 202 -4.80 18.16 3.23
N VAL A 203 -4.42 18.43 1.97
CA VAL A 203 -3.13 17.99 1.40
C VAL A 203 -1.98 18.97 1.61
N GLY A 204 -2.26 20.14 2.20
CA GLY A 204 -1.27 21.19 2.46
C GLY A 204 -0.65 21.77 1.19
N LYS A 205 -1.40 21.88 0.09
CA LYS A 205 -0.90 22.37 -1.21
C LYS A 205 -2.01 23.07 -2.00
N THR A 206 -1.89 24.39 -2.14
CA THR A 206 -2.80 25.20 -2.99
C THR A 206 -2.70 24.79 -4.46
N GLY A 207 -3.86 24.65 -5.11
CA GLY A 207 -4.01 24.22 -6.51
C GLY A 207 -3.91 22.70 -6.71
N ALA A 208 -3.81 21.90 -5.64
CA ALA A 208 -3.66 20.45 -5.75
C ALA A 208 -4.90 19.78 -6.34
N PHE A 209 -6.09 20.25 -5.98
CA PHE A 209 -7.37 19.78 -6.53
C PHE A 209 -7.43 20.01 -8.03
N ASP A 210 -7.17 21.23 -8.49
CA ASP A 210 -7.23 21.57 -9.92
C ASP A 210 -6.18 20.81 -10.73
N ARG A 211 -4.97 20.63 -10.17
CA ARG A 211 -3.95 19.78 -10.80
C ARG A 211 -4.42 18.32 -10.89
N LEU A 212 -5.00 17.80 -9.81
CA LEU A 212 -5.54 16.43 -9.76
C LEU A 212 -6.66 16.22 -10.80
N GLN A 213 -7.56 17.19 -10.99
CA GLN A 213 -8.59 17.10 -12.04
C GLN A 213 -7.97 17.00 -13.46
N ARG A 214 -6.88 17.73 -13.74
CA ARG A 214 -6.16 17.62 -15.02
C ARG A 214 -5.48 16.26 -15.17
N SER A 215 -4.89 15.74 -14.10
CA SER A 215 -4.29 14.40 -14.09
C SER A 215 -5.34 13.30 -14.33
N PHE A 216 -6.53 13.44 -13.74
CA PHE A 216 -7.65 12.55 -14.03
C PHE A 216 -8.06 12.55 -15.50
N HIS A 217 -7.99 13.70 -16.19
CA HIS A 217 -8.22 13.75 -17.63
C HIS A 217 -7.14 12.99 -18.43
N VAL A 218 -5.86 13.16 -18.07
CA VAL A 218 -4.74 12.41 -18.67
C VAL A 218 -4.94 10.91 -18.50
N LEU A 219 -5.22 10.47 -17.28
CA LEU A 219 -5.41 9.07 -16.93
C LEU A 219 -6.64 8.46 -17.62
N LEU A 220 -7.73 9.23 -17.73
CA LEU A 220 -8.90 8.84 -18.52
C LEU A 220 -8.54 8.63 -20.00
N LEU A 221 -7.82 9.57 -20.62
CA LEU A 221 -7.39 9.45 -22.02
C LEU A 221 -6.43 8.27 -22.24
N ALA A 222 -5.65 7.93 -21.23
CA ALA A 222 -4.75 6.77 -21.24
C ALA A 222 -5.49 5.44 -21.03
N GLY A 223 -6.75 5.45 -20.57
CA GLY A 223 -7.47 4.24 -20.18
C GLY A 223 -6.92 3.60 -18.90
N ALA A 224 -6.34 4.42 -18.00
CA ALA A 224 -5.73 3.94 -16.77
C ALA A 224 -6.78 3.43 -15.77
N ARG A 225 -6.43 2.37 -15.06
CA ARG A 225 -7.25 1.78 -14.00
C ARG A 225 -7.05 2.56 -12.70
N ILE A 226 -8.12 3.08 -12.11
CA ILE A 226 -8.03 3.96 -10.93
C ILE A 226 -8.84 3.38 -9.77
N GLU A 227 -8.17 3.21 -8.63
CA GLU A 227 -8.80 3.12 -7.31
C GLU A 227 -8.80 4.53 -6.69
N LEU A 228 -9.98 5.14 -6.55
CA LEU A 228 -10.10 6.38 -5.81
C LEU A 228 -10.00 6.08 -4.31
N ARG A 229 -9.30 6.92 -3.55
CA ARG A 229 -9.09 6.71 -2.12
C ARG A 229 -9.49 7.96 -1.34
N THR A 230 -10.18 7.79 -0.23
CA THR A 230 -10.60 8.89 0.64
C THR A 230 -10.41 8.50 2.09
N VAL A 231 -9.38 9.04 2.75
CA VAL A 231 -9.23 8.90 4.19
C VAL A 231 -10.22 9.84 4.87
N LEU A 232 -11.06 9.28 5.74
CA LEU A 232 -12.00 10.05 6.56
C LEU A 232 -11.28 10.74 7.69
N ILE A 233 -11.57 12.02 7.82
CA ILE A 233 -11.21 12.86 8.94
C ILE A 233 -12.41 13.75 9.31
N GLN A 234 -12.37 14.37 10.49
CA GLN A 234 -13.45 15.25 10.95
C GLN A 234 -13.78 16.34 9.91
N ASP A 235 -12.76 16.88 9.24
CA ASP A 235 -12.94 17.95 8.26
C ASP A 235 -13.70 17.53 6.99
N ASN A 236 -13.77 16.23 6.65
CA ASN A 236 -14.36 15.78 5.38
C ASN A 236 -15.50 14.77 5.48
N ILE A 237 -15.81 14.24 6.67
CA ILE A 237 -16.85 13.22 6.82
C ILE A 237 -18.23 13.73 6.36
N ASP A 238 -18.58 14.97 6.68
CA ASP A 238 -19.87 15.57 6.30
C ASP A 238 -19.95 15.93 4.80
N ASP A 239 -18.81 16.04 4.13
CA ASP A 239 -18.73 16.32 2.69
C ASP A 239 -18.86 15.06 1.84
N LEU A 240 -18.72 13.89 2.46
CA LEU A 240 -18.66 12.61 1.77
C LEU A 240 -19.87 12.35 0.85
N PRO A 241 -21.13 12.70 1.20
CA PRO A 241 -22.26 12.57 0.27
C PRO A 241 -22.12 13.46 -0.97
N ARG A 242 -21.52 14.65 -0.85
CA ARG A 242 -21.28 15.55 -2.00
C ARG A 242 -20.10 15.06 -2.84
N LEU A 243 -19.07 14.51 -2.19
CA LEU A 243 -17.99 13.82 -2.87
C LEU A 243 -18.51 12.63 -3.68
N ALA A 244 -19.41 11.81 -3.12
CA ALA A 244 -20.04 10.70 -3.85
C ALA A 244 -20.77 11.18 -5.12
N ARG A 245 -21.44 12.34 -5.06
CA ARG A 245 -22.07 12.97 -6.25
C ARG A 245 -21.04 13.38 -7.30
N LEU A 246 -19.93 13.98 -6.88
CA LEU A 246 -18.83 14.32 -7.79
C LEU A 246 -18.24 13.07 -8.43
N VAL A 247 -18.00 12.02 -7.64
CA VAL A 247 -17.46 10.75 -8.12
C VAL A 247 -18.38 10.11 -9.16
N ALA A 248 -19.68 9.99 -8.85
CA ALA A 248 -20.64 9.37 -9.75
C ALA A 248 -20.93 10.19 -11.02
N SER A 249 -20.73 11.51 -11.00
CA SER A 249 -21.03 12.38 -12.14
C SER A 249 -19.82 12.73 -13.00
N ARG A 250 -18.63 12.89 -12.40
CA ARG A 250 -17.41 13.36 -13.06
C ARG A 250 -16.34 12.29 -13.17
N LEU A 251 -16.26 11.36 -12.22
CA LEU A 251 -15.22 10.34 -12.15
C LEU A 251 -15.79 8.94 -12.46
N ARG A 252 -16.69 8.84 -13.44
CA ARG A 252 -17.35 7.57 -13.81
C ARG A 252 -16.41 6.49 -14.34
N PHE A 253 -15.18 6.85 -14.68
CA PHE A 253 -14.17 5.95 -15.23
C PHE A 253 -13.28 5.29 -14.17
N ILE A 254 -13.38 5.69 -12.88
CA ILE A 254 -12.68 4.96 -11.82
C ILE A 254 -13.28 3.55 -11.68
N GLU A 255 -12.44 2.57 -11.36
CA GLU A 255 -12.84 1.18 -11.16
C GLU A 255 -13.53 0.99 -9.81
N SER A 256 -12.97 1.59 -8.76
CA SER A 256 -13.44 1.45 -7.39
C SER A 256 -13.16 2.70 -6.55
N TRP A 257 -13.87 2.81 -5.43
CA TRP A 257 -13.67 3.86 -4.43
C TRP A 257 -13.49 3.25 -3.03
N SER A 258 -12.31 3.43 -2.45
CA SER A 258 -11.99 3.01 -1.08
C SER A 258 -12.14 4.19 -0.13
N ILE A 259 -13.16 4.15 0.71
CA ILE A 259 -13.36 5.07 1.83
C ILE A 259 -12.66 4.45 3.03
N MET A 260 -11.74 5.18 3.66
CA MET A 260 -10.77 4.62 4.60
C MET A 260 -10.84 5.29 5.96
N GLN A 261 -10.81 4.52 7.04
CA GLN A 261 -10.58 5.06 8.38
C GLN A 261 -9.11 5.41 8.62
N LEU A 262 -8.89 6.36 9.53
CA LEU A 262 -7.60 7.00 9.81
C LEU A 262 -6.63 6.06 10.55
N GLU A 263 -5.39 5.99 10.07
CA GLU A 263 -4.28 5.28 10.71
C GLU A 263 -3.56 6.21 11.72
N LYS A 264 -3.45 5.80 13.00
CA LYS A 264 -2.81 6.61 14.05
C LYS A 264 -1.28 6.60 14.00
N THR A 265 -0.70 7.08 12.90
CA THR A 265 0.76 7.15 12.73
C THR A 265 1.17 8.45 12.04
N GLY A 266 2.47 8.69 11.87
CA GLY A 266 2.99 9.90 11.21
C GLY A 266 2.45 11.19 11.84
N PHE A 267 1.97 12.12 11.03
CA PHE A 267 1.36 13.37 11.49
C PHE A 267 0.02 13.15 12.21
N ALA A 268 -0.75 12.14 11.82
CA ALA A 268 -2.05 11.84 12.44
C ALA A 268 -1.91 11.48 13.92
N ARG A 269 -0.79 10.87 14.34
CA ARG A 269 -0.53 10.53 15.75
C ARG A 269 -0.66 11.74 16.68
N ASN A 270 -0.07 12.87 16.29
CA ASN A 270 -0.05 14.09 17.11
C ASN A 270 -1.30 14.95 16.94
N ARG A 271 -2.17 14.61 15.99
CA ARG A 271 -3.38 15.36 15.61
C ARG A 271 -4.66 14.53 15.75
N TRP A 272 -4.57 13.35 16.38
CA TRP A 272 -5.64 12.36 16.40
C TRP A 272 -6.98 12.91 16.88
N ALA A 273 -6.99 13.65 18.00
CA ALA A 273 -8.23 14.18 18.58
C ALA A 273 -8.97 15.16 17.67
N GLY A 274 -8.27 15.87 16.78
CA GLY A 274 -8.88 16.81 15.81
C GLY A 274 -9.09 16.21 14.42
N LEU A 275 -8.50 15.04 14.12
CA LEU A 275 -8.61 14.42 12.81
C LEU A 275 -9.54 13.20 12.82
N PHE A 276 -9.56 12.41 13.87
CA PHE A 276 -10.28 11.15 13.89
C PHE A 276 -11.79 11.36 13.81
N ALA A 277 -12.42 10.84 12.77
CA ALA A 277 -13.87 10.86 12.60
C ALA A 277 -14.45 9.56 13.16
N ASP A 278 -15.12 9.66 14.31
CA ASP A 278 -15.77 8.51 14.95
C ASP A 278 -17.06 8.12 14.20
N HIS A 279 -16.94 7.14 13.31
CA HIS A 279 -18.08 6.65 12.51
C HIS A 279 -19.09 5.83 13.31
N LYS A 280 -18.80 5.45 14.56
CA LYS A 280 -19.75 4.78 15.45
C LYS A 280 -20.73 5.79 16.06
N VAL A 281 -20.27 7.03 16.26
CA VAL A 281 -21.10 8.16 16.70
C VAL A 281 -21.96 8.68 15.55
N GLY A 282 -21.41 8.79 14.34
CA GLY A 282 -22.15 9.24 13.16
C GLY A 282 -21.74 8.48 11.91
N PHE A 283 -22.62 7.61 11.42
CA PHE A 283 -22.40 6.82 10.20
C PHE A 283 -23.20 7.35 9.01
N GLU A 284 -24.15 8.27 9.23
CA GLU A 284 -25.12 8.76 8.24
C GLU A 284 -24.45 9.36 7.00
N PRO A 285 -23.38 10.19 7.09
CA PRO A 285 -22.69 10.69 5.90
C PRO A 285 -22.01 9.57 5.10
N VAL A 286 -21.48 8.55 5.81
CA VAL A 286 -20.87 7.36 5.19
C VAL A 286 -21.93 6.54 4.48
N ALA A 287 -23.04 6.21 5.15
CA ALA A 287 -24.17 5.51 4.55
C ALA A 287 -24.68 6.22 3.30
N ALA A 288 -24.93 7.53 3.38
CA ALA A 288 -25.44 8.30 2.24
C ALA A 288 -24.47 8.31 1.04
N ALA A 289 -23.16 8.34 1.29
CA ALA A 289 -22.15 8.23 0.24
C ALA A 289 -22.10 6.82 -0.39
N LEU A 290 -22.18 5.77 0.45
CA LEU A 290 -22.22 4.38 0.00
C LEU A 290 -23.46 4.10 -0.85
N ASP A 291 -24.65 4.46 -0.35
CA ASP A 291 -25.92 4.28 -1.08
C ASP A 291 -25.89 4.99 -2.42
N TYR A 292 -25.38 6.22 -2.46
CA TYR A 292 -25.29 6.98 -3.69
C TYR A 292 -24.30 6.36 -4.69
N ALA A 293 -23.14 5.88 -4.22
CA ALA A 293 -22.16 5.19 -5.06
C ALA A 293 -22.74 3.88 -5.63
N LEU A 294 -23.37 3.06 -4.79
CA LEU A 294 -23.99 1.80 -5.18
C LEU A 294 -25.13 2.01 -6.19
N LEU A 295 -25.99 3.01 -5.97
CA LEU A 295 -27.06 3.38 -6.90
C LEU A 295 -26.55 3.73 -8.30
N HIS A 296 -25.33 4.26 -8.40
CA HIS A 296 -24.68 4.61 -9.66
C HIS A 296 -23.72 3.52 -10.18
N GLY A 297 -23.80 2.31 -9.63
CA GLY A 297 -23.01 1.16 -10.07
C GLY A 297 -21.52 1.30 -9.77
N LYS A 298 -21.14 2.08 -8.75
CA LYS A 298 -19.74 2.24 -8.35
C LYS A 298 -19.37 1.19 -7.30
N ALA A 299 -18.30 0.44 -7.57
CA ALA A 299 -17.69 -0.42 -6.56
C ALA A 299 -17.11 0.46 -5.46
N VAL A 300 -17.56 0.25 -4.22
CA VAL A 300 -17.16 1.04 -3.06
C VAL A 300 -16.82 0.13 -1.89
N HIS A 301 -15.76 0.46 -1.17
CA HIS A 301 -15.27 -0.33 -0.04
C HIS A 301 -14.96 0.55 1.17
N LEU A 302 -15.15 -0.02 2.36
CA LEU A 302 -14.82 0.55 3.66
C LEU A 302 -13.53 -0.09 4.16
N PHE A 303 -12.40 0.60 3.99
CA PHE A 303 -11.10 0.12 4.47
C PHE A 303 -10.82 0.63 5.88
N ASN A 304 -10.26 -0.25 6.71
CA ASN A 304 -9.89 0.03 8.11
C ASN A 304 -11.10 0.25 9.03
N PHE A 305 -12.29 -0.21 8.62
CA PHE A 305 -13.49 -0.22 9.45
C PHE A 305 -13.70 -1.63 10.03
N PRO A 306 -13.48 -1.85 11.34
CA PRO A 306 -13.81 -3.14 11.96
C PRO A 306 -15.28 -3.48 11.70
N ARG A 307 -15.57 -4.67 11.18
CA ARG A 307 -16.92 -5.03 10.68
C ARG A 307 -18.04 -4.86 11.71
N CYS A 308 -17.75 -5.11 12.99
CA CYS A 308 -18.70 -4.90 14.09
C CYS A 308 -19.11 -3.44 14.29
N THR A 309 -18.29 -2.48 13.84
CA THR A 309 -18.56 -1.04 13.94
C THR A 309 -19.37 -0.50 12.75
N VAL A 310 -19.64 -1.35 11.75
CA VAL A 310 -20.38 -1.00 10.54
C VAL A 310 -21.81 -1.54 10.64
N PRO A 311 -22.85 -0.75 10.28
CA PRO A 311 -24.24 -1.23 10.24
C PRO A 311 -24.38 -2.48 9.35
N ALA A 312 -25.28 -3.40 9.74
CA ALA A 312 -25.35 -4.74 9.15
C ALA A 312 -25.48 -4.72 7.63
N GLN A 313 -26.27 -3.82 7.05
CA GLN A 313 -26.45 -3.74 5.59
C GLN A 313 -25.20 -3.34 4.81
N TYR A 314 -24.20 -2.70 5.44
CA TYR A 314 -22.98 -2.22 4.77
C TYR A 314 -21.76 -3.11 5.05
N ARG A 315 -21.87 -4.12 5.92
CA ARG A 315 -20.71 -4.96 6.31
C ARG A 315 -20.08 -5.69 5.13
N ALA A 316 -20.85 -6.06 4.10
CA ALA A 316 -20.31 -6.68 2.90
C ALA A 316 -19.28 -5.78 2.17
N LEU A 317 -19.32 -4.47 2.40
CA LEU A 317 -18.40 -3.49 1.82
C LEU A 317 -17.12 -3.30 2.65
N ALA A 318 -16.99 -3.94 3.82
CA ALA A 318 -15.85 -3.80 4.74
C ALA A 318 -14.97 -5.07 4.75
N PRO A 319 -14.04 -5.23 3.79
CA PRO A 319 -13.15 -6.39 3.73
C PRO A 319 -12.01 -6.31 4.76
N ALA A 320 -11.24 -7.39 4.88
CA ALA A 320 -9.99 -7.43 5.61
C ALA A 320 -8.90 -6.60 4.88
N SER A 321 -8.90 -5.28 5.09
CA SER A 321 -8.08 -4.33 4.31
C SER A 321 -6.74 -3.93 4.93
N ILE A 322 -6.43 -4.41 6.15
CA ILE A 322 -5.15 -4.11 6.83
C ILE A 322 -4.22 -5.29 6.64
N SER A 323 -3.01 -5.02 6.14
CA SER A 323 -1.98 -6.05 5.94
C SER A 323 -1.70 -6.82 7.23
N ASP A 324 -1.50 -8.12 7.10
CA ASP A 324 -1.20 -9.07 8.18
C ASP A 324 -0.16 -8.56 9.20
N TRP A 325 0.95 -8.00 8.72
CA TRP A 325 2.04 -7.50 9.57
C TRP A 325 1.69 -6.21 10.33
N LYS A 326 0.64 -5.49 9.92
CA LYS A 326 0.11 -4.29 10.57
C LYS A 326 -1.14 -4.54 11.41
N ARG A 327 -1.67 -5.77 11.44
CA ARG A 327 -3.02 -6.04 11.94
C ARG A 327 -3.00 -6.66 13.32
N LYS A 328 -3.81 -6.11 14.23
CA LYS A 328 -4.17 -6.72 15.50
C LYS A 328 -5.68 -6.84 15.70
N PHE A 329 -6.04 -7.72 16.61
CA PHE A 329 -7.39 -7.85 17.14
C PHE A 329 -7.37 -7.65 18.65
N ALA A 330 -8.37 -6.96 19.18
CA ALA A 330 -8.56 -6.87 20.62
C ALA A 330 -8.94 -8.24 21.22
N PRO A 331 -8.65 -8.50 22.51
CA PRO A 331 -8.90 -9.81 23.14
C PRO A 331 -10.34 -10.32 22.98
N ALA A 332 -11.34 -9.43 23.04
CA ALA A 332 -12.74 -9.79 22.87
C ALA A 332 -13.07 -10.36 21.47
N CYS A 333 -12.24 -10.11 20.46
CA CYS A 333 -12.44 -10.65 19.11
C CYS A 333 -12.11 -12.14 18.99
N ALA A 334 -11.49 -12.77 20.00
CA ALA A 334 -11.04 -14.17 19.93
C ALA A 334 -12.19 -15.17 19.65
N THR A 335 -13.43 -14.81 19.99
CA THR A 335 -14.63 -15.62 19.75
C THR A 335 -15.52 -15.07 18.64
N CYS A 336 -15.07 -14.04 17.90
CA CYS A 336 -15.85 -13.38 16.85
C CYS A 336 -15.95 -14.28 15.61
N ARG A 337 -17.17 -14.55 15.13
CA ARG A 337 -17.36 -15.43 13.95
C ARG A 337 -16.94 -14.79 12.63
N GLU A 338 -16.80 -13.47 12.60
CA GLU A 338 -16.42 -12.71 11.40
C GLU A 338 -14.94 -12.25 11.44
N GLN A 339 -14.12 -12.79 12.35
CA GLN A 339 -12.72 -12.35 12.53
C GLN A 339 -11.90 -12.44 11.23
N ASP A 340 -12.00 -13.55 10.50
CA ASP A 340 -11.23 -13.79 9.27
C ASP A 340 -11.56 -12.81 8.13
N GLN A 341 -12.77 -12.27 8.13
CA GLN A 341 -13.24 -11.29 7.14
C GLN A 341 -12.97 -9.85 7.58
N CYS A 342 -12.57 -9.64 8.83
CA CYS A 342 -12.44 -8.32 9.44
C CYS A 342 -11.03 -7.74 9.26
N CYS A 343 -10.96 -6.43 9.06
CA CYS A 343 -9.67 -5.73 9.02
C CYS A 343 -8.99 -5.65 10.39
N GLY A 344 -9.73 -5.85 11.49
CA GLY A 344 -9.20 -5.60 12.83
C GLY A 344 -8.80 -4.13 13.01
N PHE A 345 -7.71 -3.89 13.71
CA PHE A 345 -7.09 -2.57 13.87
C PHE A 345 -5.64 -2.60 13.42
N PHE A 346 -5.09 -1.41 13.17
CA PHE A 346 -3.64 -1.27 13.05
C PHE A 346 -2.96 -1.63 14.38
N GLU A 347 -1.76 -2.21 14.32
CA GLU A 347 -0.96 -2.68 15.46
C GLU A 347 -0.75 -1.57 16.51
N TRP A 348 -0.53 -0.35 16.06
CA TRP A 348 -0.34 0.85 16.89
C TRP A 348 -1.65 1.59 17.23
N HIS A 349 -2.82 1.02 16.93
CA HIS A 349 -4.10 1.61 17.35
C HIS A 349 -4.24 1.57 18.87
N PRO A 350 -4.81 2.59 19.55
CA PRO A 350 -4.92 2.59 21.01
C PRO A 350 -5.82 1.46 21.52
N ASP A 351 -5.33 0.64 22.45
CA ASP A 351 -6.08 -0.52 22.96
C ASP A 351 -7.35 -0.12 23.71
N GLU A 352 -7.30 0.94 24.52
CA GLU A 352 -8.47 1.47 25.22
C GLU A 352 -9.59 1.84 24.24
N HIS A 353 -9.22 2.50 23.14
CA HIS A 353 -10.17 2.85 22.09
C HIS A 353 -10.68 1.60 21.37
N ALA A 354 -9.81 0.67 20.98
CA ALA A 354 -10.21 -0.58 20.33
C ALA A 354 -11.22 -1.37 21.17
N ASN A 355 -10.90 -1.57 22.45
CA ASN A 355 -11.73 -2.33 23.39
C ASN A 355 -13.09 -1.69 23.65
N ALA A 356 -13.17 -0.35 23.71
CA ALA A 356 -14.43 0.37 23.88
C ALA A 356 -15.28 0.40 22.60
N TRP A 357 -14.66 0.28 21.42
CA TRP A 357 -15.36 0.43 20.15
C TRP A 357 -16.04 -0.84 19.66
N ILE A 358 -15.41 -2.00 19.86
CA ILE A 358 -15.85 -3.25 19.22
C ILE A 358 -17.03 -3.91 19.93
N SER A 359 -17.78 -4.69 19.15
CA SER A 359 -18.80 -5.61 19.64
C SER A 359 -18.75 -6.86 18.75
N PRO A 360 -17.98 -7.89 19.14
CA PRO A 360 -17.81 -9.11 18.35
C PRO A 360 -19.13 -9.63 17.77
N LEU A 361 -19.12 -10.03 16.49
CA LEU A 361 -20.31 -10.44 15.76
C LEU A 361 -20.63 -11.91 15.96
#